data_AF-A0A2T4U083-F1
#
_entry.id   AF-A0A2T4U083-F1
#
_cell.length_a   1.000
_cell.length_b   1.000
_cell.length_c   1.000
_cell.angle_alpha   90.00
_cell.angle_beta   90.00
_cell.angle_gamma   90.00
#
_symmetry.space_group_name_H-M   'P 1'
#
loop_
_entity.id
_entity.type
_entity.pdbx_description
1 polymer ?
#
loop_
_entity_poly.entity_id
_entity_poly.type
_entity_poly.pdbx_seq_one_letter_code
_entity_poly.pdbx_strand_id
1 'polypeptide(L)'
;MVYHILCEVDPKREEELDNFLRDKMKKFWLAQPGVSRFHIFGDHLAASVERIITIEIGNFGNLDKILVLDERKALRSELMQIATNVTSRVLEIIE
;
A
#
# COMPACT_ATOMS: atom_id res chain seq x y z
N MET A 1 0.58 -12.56 8.19
CA MET A 1 0.44 -12.48 6.73
C MET A 1 0.85 -11.09 6.27
N VAL A 2 1.36 -10.94 5.05
CA VAL A 2 1.76 -9.64 4.51
C VAL A 2 0.97 -9.33 3.24
N TYR A 3 0.36 -8.15 3.17
CA TYR A 3 -0.23 -7.61 1.95
C TYR A 3 0.72 -6.57 1.37
N HIS A 4 1.21 -6.83 0.16
CA HIS A 4 2.06 -5.91 -0.59
C HIS A 4 1.26 -5.14 -1.62
N ILE A 5 1.58 -3.86 -1.75
CA ILE A 5 1.20 -3.02 -2.88
C ILE A 5 2.51 -2.52 -3.50
N LEU A 6 2.69 -2.74 -4.80
CA LEU A 6 3.80 -2.18 -5.56
C LEU A 6 3.24 -1.15 -6.53
N CYS A 7 3.92 -0.03 -6.68
CA CYS A 7 3.58 0.93 -7.72
C CYS A 7 4.82 1.67 -8.20
N GLU A 8 4.80 2.05 -9.47
CA GLU A 8 5.80 2.93 -10.05
C GLU A 8 5.44 4.39 -9.78
N VAL A 9 6.49 5.18 -9.60
CA VAL A 9 6.38 6.62 -9.36
C VAL A 9 6.43 7.36 -10.69
N ASP A 10 5.40 8.17 -10.97
CA ASP A 10 5.51 9.21 -12.00
C ASP A 10 6.48 10.29 -11.46
N PRO A 11 7.62 10.57 -12.13
CA PRO A 11 8.60 11.55 -11.67
C PRO A 11 8.01 12.95 -11.40
N LYS A 12 6.90 13.30 -12.04
CA LYS A 12 6.22 14.60 -11.83
C LYS A 12 5.33 14.62 -10.59
N ARG A 13 5.07 13.47 -9.98
CA ARG A 13 4.12 13.28 -8.87
C ARG A 13 4.76 12.55 -7.68
N GLU A 14 6.08 12.41 -7.64
CA GLU A 14 6.77 11.69 -6.57
C GLU A 14 6.41 12.23 -5.17
N GLU A 15 6.49 13.53 -4.99
CA GLU A 15 6.12 14.17 -3.71
C GLU A 15 4.62 13.99 -3.40
N GLU A 16 3.74 14.08 -4.41
CA GLU A 16 2.30 13.86 -4.26
C GLU A 16 2.01 12.42 -3.78
N LEU A 17 2.66 11.43 -4.41
CA LEU A 17 2.55 10.02 -4.03
C LEU A 17 3.08 9.80 -2.61
N ASP A 18 4.26 10.31 -2.29
CA ASP A 18 4.87 10.10 -0.97
C ASP A 18 4.03 10.73 0.15
N ASN A 19 3.47 11.92 -0.08
CA ASN A 19 2.55 12.56 0.84
C ASN A 19 1.24 11.78 0.98
N PHE A 20 0.66 11.30 -0.13
CA PHE A 20 -0.53 10.44 -0.10
C PHE A 20 -0.29 9.15 0.70
N LEU A 21 0.84 8.47 0.44
CA LEU A 21 1.18 7.22 1.12
C LEU A 21 1.39 7.42 2.63
N ARG A 22 2.10 8.49 3.01
CA ARG A 22 2.43 8.80 4.41
C ARG A 22 1.24 9.34 5.20
N ASP A 23 0.44 10.22 4.61
CA ASP A 23 -0.52 11.05 5.36
C ASP A 23 -1.96 10.55 5.26
N LYS A 24 -2.30 9.77 4.22
CA LYS A 24 -3.62 9.14 4.03
C LYS A 24 -3.56 7.63 4.19
N MET A 25 -2.85 6.93 3.29
CA MET A 25 -2.83 5.45 3.28
C MET A 25 -2.34 4.87 4.61
N LYS A 26 -1.21 5.35 5.13
CA LYS A 26 -0.66 4.85 6.39
C LYS A 26 -1.65 5.00 7.55
N LYS A 27 -2.33 6.15 7.67
CA LYS A 27 -3.32 6.39 8.72
C LYS A 27 -4.50 5.44 8.61
N PHE A 28 -5.04 5.28 7.40
CA PHE A 28 -6.14 4.36 7.14
C PHE A 28 -5.77 2.93 7.57
N TRP A 29 -4.65 2.40 7.07
CA TRP A 29 -4.26 1.02 7.33
C TRP A 29 -3.97 0.76 8.80
N LEU A 30 -3.23 1.65 9.48
CA LEU A 30 -2.91 1.49 10.89
C LEU A 30 -4.14 1.63 11.81
N ALA A 31 -5.24 2.23 11.33
CA ALA A 31 -6.51 2.28 12.07
C ALA A 31 -7.34 0.99 11.93
N GLN A 32 -7.00 0.09 11.00
CA GLN A 32 -7.82 -1.09 10.75
C GLN A 32 -7.56 -2.24 11.75
N PRO A 33 -8.61 -2.95 12.20
CA PRO A 33 -8.45 -4.12 13.06
C PRO A 33 -7.60 -5.21 12.42
N GLY A 34 -6.55 -5.64 13.12
CA GLY A 34 -5.67 -6.71 12.69
C GLY A 34 -4.50 -6.28 11.80
N VAL A 35 -4.33 -4.98 11.54
CA VAL A 35 -3.10 -4.44 10.94
C VAL A 35 -2.09 -4.14 12.03
N SER A 36 -0.91 -4.75 11.96
CA SER A 36 0.17 -4.53 12.94
C SER A 36 1.22 -3.54 12.46
N ARG A 37 1.48 -3.47 11.15
CA ARG A 37 2.52 -2.61 10.57
C ARG A 37 2.15 -2.11 9.18
N PHE A 38 2.70 -0.94 8.85
CA PHE A 38 2.65 -0.31 7.53
C PHE A 38 4.00 0.34 7.23
N HIS A 39 4.67 -0.16 6.20
CA HIS A 39 5.98 0.33 5.76
C HIS A 39 5.92 0.73 4.29
N ILE A 40 6.67 1.77 3.95
CA ILE A 40 6.89 2.22 2.57
C ILE A 40 8.39 2.12 2.34
N PHE A 41 8.80 1.40 1.31
CA PHE A 41 10.18 1.34 0.83
C PHE A 41 10.24 2.01 -0.53
N GLY A 42 11.24 2.87 -0.72
CA GLY A 42 11.65 3.32 -2.05
C GLY A 42 12.68 2.33 -2.58
N ASP A 43 12.45 1.77 -3.76
CA ASP A 43 13.52 1.04 -4.45
C ASP A 43 14.36 2.07 -5.21
N HIS A 44 15.62 2.20 -4.80
CA HIS A 44 16.63 3.06 -5.44
C HIS A 44 17.67 2.25 -6.21
N LEU A 45 17.53 0.92 -6.26
CA LEU A 45 18.52 0.01 -6.86
C LEU A 45 18.16 -0.38 -8.31
N ALA A 46 16.93 -0.14 -8.76
CA ALA A 46 16.49 -0.39 -10.13
C ALA A 46 16.33 0.91 -10.94
N ALA A 47 16.43 0.82 -12.26
CA ALA A 47 16.21 1.92 -13.20
C ALA A 47 14.76 2.49 -13.19
N SER A 48 13.86 1.88 -12.40
CA SER A 48 12.50 2.35 -12.12
C SER A 48 12.42 2.88 -10.68
N VAL A 49 11.87 4.08 -10.50
CA VAL A 49 11.53 4.61 -9.17
C VAL A 49 10.25 3.91 -8.73
N GLU A 50 10.36 2.94 -7.82
CA GLU A 50 9.22 2.17 -7.31
C GLU A 50 8.97 2.46 -5.83
N ARG A 51 7.70 2.28 -5.42
CA ARG A 51 7.30 2.21 -4.03
C ARG A 51 6.77 0.83 -3.72
N ILE A 52 7.36 0.20 -2.71
CA ILE A 52 6.89 -1.06 -2.15
C ILE A 52 6.23 -0.74 -0.81
N ILE A 53 4.93 -0.98 -0.74
CA ILE A 53 4.13 -0.77 0.46
C ILE A 53 3.86 -2.14 1.08
N THR A 54 4.35 -2.34 2.31
CA THR A 54 4.23 -3.59 3.05
C THR A 54 3.30 -3.39 4.23
N ILE A 55 2.27 -4.24 4.31
CA ILE A 55 1.21 -4.15 5.32
C ILE A 55 1.10 -5.50 6.02
N GLU A 56 1.46 -5.56 7.29
CA GLU A 56 1.32 -6.77 8.09
C GLU A 56 -0.09 -6.88 8.64
N ILE A 57 -0.74 -8.01 8.38
CA ILE A 57 -2.14 -8.27 8.74
C ILE A 57 -2.23 -9.65 9.39
N GLY A 58 -3.01 -9.73 10.46
CA GLY A 58 -3.14 -10.94 11.28
C GLY A 58 -3.58 -12.16 10.50
N ASN A 59 -4.64 -12.06 9.69
CA ASN A 59 -5.15 -13.15 8.86
C ASN A 59 -5.95 -12.64 7.65
N PHE A 60 -6.36 -13.57 6.79
CA PHE A 60 -7.14 -13.29 5.59
C PHE A 60 -8.52 -12.70 5.89
N GLY A 61 -9.19 -13.14 6.95
CA GLY A 61 -10.50 -12.62 7.36
C GLY A 61 -10.46 -11.15 7.78
N ASN A 62 -9.36 -10.68 8.37
CA ASN A 62 -9.14 -9.24 8.60
C ASN A 62 -8.97 -8.49 7.28
N LEU A 63 -8.16 -9.03 6.36
CA LEU A 63 -7.93 -8.42 5.05
C LEU A 63 -9.24 -8.28 4.27
N ASP A 64 -10.04 -9.33 4.13
CA ASP A 64 -11.31 -9.29 3.40
C ASP A 64 -12.25 -8.20 3.88
N LYS A 65 -12.38 -8.05 5.21
CA LYS A 65 -13.20 -7.00 5.83
C LYS A 65 -12.70 -5.60 5.48
N ILE A 66 -11.38 -5.40 5.45
CA ILE A 66 -10.77 -4.12 5.06
C ILE A 66 -10.97 -3.85 3.57
N LEU A 67 -10.85 -4.89 2.73
CA LEU A 67 -10.91 -4.75 1.28
C LEU A 67 -12.27 -4.30 0.75
N VAL A 68 -13.36 -4.58 1.49
CA VAL A 68 -14.72 -4.17 1.10
C VAL A 68 -15.10 -2.76 1.55
N LEU A 69 -14.30 -2.10 2.40
CA LEU A 69 -14.59 -0.76 2.91
C LEU A 69 -14.56 0.29 1.79
N ASP A 70 -15.51 1.21 1.81
CA ASP A 70 -15.59 2.27 0.81
C ASP A 70 -14.42 3.25 0.89
N GLU A 71 -13.93 3.53 2.11
CA GLU A 71 -12.73 4.34 2.33
C GLU A 71 -11.49 3.68 1.67
N ARG A 72 -11.33 2.36 1.81
CA ARG A 72 -10.27 1.60 1.12
C ARG A 72 -10.41 1.72 -0.40
N LYS A 73 -11.64 1.61 -0.94
CA LYS A 73 -11.87 1.74 -2.39
C LYS A 73 -11.55 3.15 -2.88
N ALA A 74 -11.88 4.18 -2.12
CA ALA A 74 -11.53 5.57 -2.43
C ALA A 74 -10.01 5.78 -2.46
N LEU A 75 -9.28 5.28 -1.45
CA LEU A 75 -7.82 5.32 -1.43
C LEU A 75 -7.20 4.57 -2.61
N ARG A 76 -7.74 3.40 -2.97
CA ARG A 76 -7.30 2.68 -4.17
C ARG A 76 -7.48 3.52 -5.43
N SER A 77 -8.63 4.18 -5.59
CA SER A 77 -8.89 5.03 -6.75
C SER A 77 -7.94 6.23 -6.81
N GLU A 78 -7.67 6.87 -5.68
CA GLU A 78 -6.71 7.97 -5.59
C GLU A 78 -5.28 7.51 -5.93
N LEU A 79 -4.84 6.36 -5.39
CA LEU A 79 -3.55 5.77 -5.72
C LEU A 79 -3.40 5.52 -7.23
N MET A 80 -4.43 4.99 -7.88
CA MET A 80 -4.44 4.73 -9.32
C MET A 80 -4.39 6.00 -10.19
N GLN A 81 -4.64 7.18 -9.62
CA GLN A 81 -4.53 8.47 -10.33
C GLN A 81 -3.13 9.08 -10.25
N ILE A 82 -2.37 8.74 -9.22
CA ILE A 82 -1.08 9.38 -8.92
C ILE A 82 0.12 8.45 -9.10
N ALA A 83 -0.09 7.14 -9.22
CA ALA A 83 0.94 6.13 -9.47
C ALA A 83 0.62 5.28 -10.70
N THR A 84 1.65 4.67 -11.29
CA THR A 84 1.52 3.77 -12.44
C THR A 84 1.82 2.33 -12.05
N ASN A 85 1.41 1.38 -12.89
CA ASN A 85 1.69 -0.05 -12.73
C ASN A 85 1.39 -0.60 -11.32
N VAL A 86 0.29 -0.14 -10.72
CA VAL A 86 -0.10 -0.53 -9.36
C VAL A 86 -0.53 -1.99 -9.34
N THR A 87 0.16 -2.80 -8.54
CA THR A 87 -0.15 -4.21 -8.32
C THR A 87 -0.23 -4.51 -6.83
N SER A 88 -0.97 -5.55 -6.45
CA SER A 88 -0.99 -6.03 -5.07
C SER A 88 -0.93 -7.54 -5.00
N ARG A 89 -0.38 -8.05 -3.89
CA ARG A 89 -0.24 -9.49 -3.64
C ARG A 89 -0.29 -9.80 -2.15
N VAL A 90 -0.76 -10.99 -1.82
CA VAL A 90 -0.68 -11.55 -0.47
C VAL A 90 0.53 -12.47 -0.41
N LEU A 91 1.38 -12.27 0.60
CA LEU A 91 2.50 -13.12 0.94
C LEU A 91 2.23 -13.76 2.28
N GLU A 92 2.30 -15.09 2.32
CA GLU A 92 2.24 -15.85 3.56
C GLU A 92 3.64 -15.90 4.16
N ILE A 93 3.76 -15.58 5.46
CA ILE A 93 5.03 -15.77 6.17
C ILE A 93 5.01 -17.24 6.59
N ILE A 94 5.84 -18.05 5.95
CA ILE A 94 6.10 -19.42 6.40
C ILE A 94 7.13 -19.32 7.52
N GLU A 95 6.74 -19.72 8.73
CA GLU A 95 7.65 -19.90 9.87
C GLU A 95 8.42 -21.21 9.76
#